data_AF-A0A554L8T4-F1
#
_entry.id   AF-A0A554L8T4-F1
#
_cell.length_a   1.000
_cell.length_b   1.000
_cell.length_c   1.000
_cell.angle_alpha   90.00
_cell.angle_beta   90.00
_cell.angle_gamma   90.00
#
_symmetry.space_group_name_H-M   'P 1'
#
loop_
_entity.id
_entity.type
_entity.pdbx_description
1 polymer ?
#
loop_
_entity_poly.entity_id
_entity_poly.type
_entity_poly.pdbx_seq_one_letter_code
_entity_poly.pdbx_strand_id
1 'polypeptide(L)'
;MKKLVLLVLIGFTAITAMGCALHPLSDEERWQIREIRELGLPEKPVVSPLLAGALNVIPGAGSAYLAINGEPWQAVPAVIGAWDLAGTLNWASQEGPQAGQFISLSMFWVWGIPSAIAEANAMNARATIKFYFAGPGKEELERRRRSKPPPR
;
A
#
# COMPACT_ATOMS: atom_id res chain seq x y z
N MET A 1 -14.72 14.30 -34.61
CA MET A 1 -13.42 14.59 -33.96
C MET A 1 -13.55 14.79 -32.44
N LYS A 2 -14.39 15.70 -31.93
CA LYS A 2 -14.58 15.94 -30.47
C LYS A 2 -14.91 14.68 -29.64
N LYS A 3 -15.76 13.79 -30.15
CA LYS A 3 -16.15 12.53 -29.46
C LYS A 3 -15.00 11.51 -29.35
N LEU A 4 -14.10 11.48 -30.33
CA LEU A 4 -12.94 10.58 -30.34
C LEU A 4 -11.87 11.08 -29.36
N VAL A 5 -11.63 12.40 -29.32
CA VAL A 5 -10.72 13.04 -28.35
C VAL A 5 -11.20 12.82 -26.92
N LEU A 6 -12.52 12.94 -26.68
CA LEU A 6 -13.11 12.67 -25.37
C LEU A 6 -12.95 11.19 -24.93
N LEU A 7 -13.16 10.24 -25.85
CA LEU A 7 -12.98 8.81 -25.56
C LEU A 7 -11.51 8.45 -25.30
N VAL A 8 -10.57 9.06 -26.02
CA VAL A 8 -9.14 8.88 -25.78
C VAL A 8 -8.72 9.47 -24.44
N LEU A 9 -9.25 10.64 -24.06
CA LEU A 9 -9.00 11.24 -22.74
C LEU A 9 -9.58 10.42 -21.58
N ILE A 10 -10.78 9.86 -21.74
CA ILE A 10 -11.40 8.95 -20.76
C ILE A 10 -10.60 7.64 -20.66
N GLY A 11 -10.16 7.09 -21.79
CA GLY A 11 -9.30 5.90 -21.81
C GLY A 11 -7.94 6.16 -21.15
N PHE A 12 -7.33 7.32 -21.42
CA PHE A 12 -6.03 7.69 -20.85
C PHE A 12 -6.11 7.96 -19.35
N THR A 13 -7.20 8.60 -18.86
CA THR A 13 -7.43 8.81 -17.42
C THR A 13 -7.74 7.50 -16.68
N ALA A 14 -8.46 6.56 -17.31
CA ALA A 14 -8.67 5.23 -16.72
C ALA A 14 -7.37 4.42 -16.61
N ILE A 15 -6.45 4.57 -17.59
CA ILE A 15 -5.15 3.89 -17.60
C ILE A 15 -4.18 4.51 -16.57
N THR A 16 -4.17 5.83 -16.37
CA THR A 16 -3.33 6.47 -15.36
C THR A 16 -3.83 6.24 -13.94
N ALA A 17 -5.15 6.09 -13.73
CA ALA A 17 -5.72 5.70 -12.44
C ALA A 17 -5.40 4.25 -12.04
N MET A 18 -5.11 3.37 -13.01
CA MET A 18 -4.71 1.97 -12.77
C MET A 18 -3.24 1.80 -12.37
N GLY A 19 -2.45 2.88 -12.32
CA GLY A 19 -0.98 2.83 -12.27
C GLY A 19 -0.30 3.15 -10.94
N CYS A 20 -1.01 3.43 -9.85
CA CYS A 20 -0.34 3.82 -8.59
C CYS A 20 -0.87 3.05 -7.37
N ALA A 21 0.06 2.52 -6.58
CA ALA A 21 -0.10 1.98 -5.21
C ALA A 21 -0.28 0.46 -5.01
N LEU A 22 0.21 -0.39 -5.91
CA LEU A 22 0.80 -1.67 -5.47
C LEU A 22 2.28 -1.65 -5.83
N HIS A 23 3.15 -1.39 -4.86
CA HIS A 23 4.56 -1.73 -4.96
C HIS A 23 4.74 -3.12 -4.35
N PRO A 24 4.53 -4.20 -5.13
CA PRO A 24 4.74 -5.55 -4.62
C PRO A 24 6.17 -5.69 -4.12
N LEU A 25 6.36 -6.61 -3.16
CA LEU A 25 7.69 -6.99 -2.73
C LEU A 25 8.49 -7.50 -3.93
N SER A 26 9.78 -7.14 -4.02
CA SER A 26 10.69 -7.73 -4.99
C SER A 26 10.90 -9.22 -4.71
N ASP A 27 11.44 -9.99 -5.65
CA ASP A 27 11.74 -11.40 -5.42
C ASP A 27 12.73 -11.61 -4.27
N GLU A 28 13.70 -10.70 -4.14
CA GLU A 28 14.65 -10.69 -3.02
C GLU A 28 13.94 -10.41 -1.70
N GLU A 29 13.09 -9.38 -1.62
CA GLU A 29 12.32 -9.07 -0.41
C GLU A 29 11.40 -10.23 -0.01
N ARG A 30 10.78 -10.90 -1.00
CA ARG A 30 9.96 -12.11 -0.79
C ARG A 30 10.77 -13.27 -0.23
N TRP A 31 12.01 -13.44 -0.68
CA TRP A 31 12.90 -14.47 -0.17
C TRP A 31 13.35 -14.15 1.27
N GLN A 32 13.74 -12.91 1.53
CA GLN A 32 14.19 -12.46 2.85
C GLN A 32 13.10 -12.57 3.91
N ILE A 33 11.85 -12.19 3.61
CA ILE A 33 10.75 -12.33 4.57
C ILE A 33 10.39 -13.80 4.81
N ARG A 34 10.51 -14.66 3.79
CA ARG A 34 10.33 -16.11 3.95
C ARG A 34 11.39 -16.68 4.89
N GLU A 35 12.64 -16.28 4.71
CA GLU A 35 13.73 -16.71 5.58
C GLU A 35 13.49 -16.30 7.04
N ILE A 36 13.13 -15.04 7.30
CA ILE A 36 12.80 -14.53 8.63
C ILE A 36 11.71 -15.40 9.28
N ARG A 37 10.66 -15.75 8.53
CA ARG A 37 9.57 -16.62 8.99
C ARG A 37 10.02 -18.05 9.26
N GLU A 38 10.83 -18.64 8.38
CA GLU A 38 11.39 -19.98 8.58
C GLU A 38 12.31 -20.06 9.80
N LEU A 39 12.99 -18.97 10.14
CA LEU A 39 13.83 -18.86 11.33
C LEU A 39 13.03 -18.58 12.60
N GLY A 40 11.70 -18.42 12.49
CA GLY A 40 10.82 -18.12 13.62
C GLY A 40 11.08 -16.75 14.24
N LEU A 41 11.62 -15.81 13.47
CA LEU A 41 11.89 -14.47 13.93
C LEU A 41 10.60 -13.64 13.96
N PRO A 42 10.36 -12.86 15.02
CA PRO A 42 9.15 -12.04 15.10
C PRO A 42 9.18 -10.93 14.05
N GLU A 43 8.06 -10.74 13.35
CA GLU A 43 7.86 -9.60 12.47
C GLU A 43 7.89 -8.28 13.28
N LYS A 44 8.32 -7.20 12.64
CA LYS A 44 8.45 -5.87 13.23
C LYS A 44 7.50 -4.89 12.52
N PRO A 45 6.18 -4.99 12.76
CA PRO A 45 5.23 -4.11 12.12
C PRO A 45 5.40 -2.67 12.61
N VAL A 46 5.30 -1.72 11.69
CA VAL A 46 5.36 -0.27 11.94
C VAL A 46 4.01 0.41 11.69
N VAL A 47 3.13 -0.23 10.90
CA VAL A 47 1.78 0.26 10.59
C VAL A 47 0.74 -0.84 10.81
N SER A 48 -0.51 -0.45 11.05
CA SER A 48 -1.64 -1.38 11.20
C SER A 48 -2.36 -1.58 9.86
N PRO A 49 -2.35 -2.80 9.28
CA PRO A 49 -3.08 -3.09 8.04
C PRO A 49 -4.59 -2.92 8.19
N LEU A 50 -5.13 -3.34 9.33
CA LEU A 50 -6.56 -3.19 9.60
C LEU A 50 -6.94 -1.72 9.68
N LEU A 51 -6.13 -0.90 10.34
CA LEU A 51 -6.40 0.53 10.45
C LEU A 51 -6.26 1.22 9.08
N ALA A 52 -5.26 0.85 8.29
CA ALA A 52 -5.10 1.36 6.93
C ALA A 52 -6.32 1.02 6.06
N GLY A 53 -6.81 -0.22 6.11
CA GLY A 53 -8.03 -0.64 5.42
C GLY A 53 -9.29 0.06 5.93
N ALA A 54 -9.45 0.16 7.24
CA ALA A 54 -10.60 0.81 7.86
C ALA A 54 -10.66 2.31 7.56
N LEU A 55 -9.51 2.99 7.54
CA LEU A 55 -9.44 4.40 7.16
C LEU A 55 -9.71 4.59 5.67
N ASN A 56 -9.35 3.61 4.83
CA ASN A 56 -9.73 3.59 3.42
C ASN A 56 -11.20 3.24 3.15
N VAL A 57 -12.08 3.32 4.16
CA VAL A 57 -13.52 3.54 3.95
C VAL A 57 -13.76 4.96 3.42
N ILE A 58 -12.92 5.90 3.81
CA ILE A 58 -12.90 7.26 3.28
C ILE A 58 -11.83 7.32 2.16
N PRO A 59 -12.19 7.74 0.94
CA PRO A 59 -11.26 7.94 -0.19
C PRO A 59 -9.92 8.57 0.19
N GLY A 60 -8.84 7.79 0.14
CA GLY A 60 -7.46 8.27 0.36
C GLY A 60 -6.99 8.35 1.82
N ALA A 61 -7.85 8.16 2.82
CA ALA A 61 -7.46 8.28 4.22
C ALA A 61 -6.58 7.11 4.70
N GLY A 62 -6.74 5.91 4.15
CA GLY A 62 -5.85 4.77 4.42
C GLY A 62 -4.44 5.02 3.92
N SER A 63 -4.30 5.55 2.70
CA SER A 63 -3.00 5.92 2.12
C SER A 63 -2.35 7.10 2.87
N ALA A 64 -3.13 8.08 3.32
CA ALA A 64 -2.62 9.16 4.17
C ALA A 64 -2.10 8.65 5.52
N TYR A 65 -2.81 7.71 6.17
CA TYR A 65 -2.34 7.05 7.37
C TYR A 65 -1.01 6.33 7.15
N LEU A 66 -0.91 5.55 6.08
CA LEU A 66 0.32 4.83 5.72
C LEU A 66 1.48 5.77 5.42
N ALA A 67 1.22 6.92 4.81
CA ALA A 67 2.24 7.91 4.53
C ALA A 67 2.79 8.60 5.78
N ILE A 68 1.93 8.93 6.75
CA ILE A 68 2.34 9.62 7.98
C ILE A 68 3.10 8.67 8.91
N ASN A 69 2.69 7.40 8.94
CA ASN A 69 3.23 6.40 9.87
C ASN A 69 4.26 5.47 9.24
N GLY A 70 4.41 5.51 7.91
CA GLY A 70 5.42 4.77 7.14
C GLY A 70 6.77 5.49 7.09
N GLU A 71 7.80 4.79 6.58
CA GLU A 71 9.14 5.37 6.45
C GLU A 71 9.24 6.48 5.36
N PRO A 72 10.13 7.47 5.53
CA PRO A 72 10.10 8.76 4.81
C PRO A 72 10.23 8.70 3.28
N TRP A 73 10.74 7.61 2.68
CA TRP A 73 10.88 7.47 1.23
C TRP A 73 9.56 7.12 0.51
N GLN A 74 8.49 6.81 1.24
CA GLN A 74 7.16 6.50 0.68
C GLN A 74 6.16 7.67 0.79
N ALA A 75 6.63 8.89 1.07
CA ALA A 75 5.80 10.09 1.11
C ALA A 75 5.29 10.55 -0.27
N VAL A 76 5.76 9.97 -1.39
CA VAL A 76 5.32 10.35 -2.74
C VAL A 76 3.86 9.94 -3.04
N PRO A 77 3.42 8.69 -2.76
CA PRO A 77 1.99 8.34 -2.85
C PRO A 77 1.11 9.02 -1.80
N ALA A 78 1.67 9.54 -0.70
CA ALA A 78 0.94 10.37 0.27
C ALA A 78 0.34 11.63 -0.35
N VAL A 79 1.11 12.25 -1.25
CA VAL A 79 0.69 13.42 -1.99
C VAL A 79 -0.47 13.01 -2.89
N ILE A 80 -0.36 11.88 -3.59
CA ILE A 80 -1.45 11.39 -4.47
C ILE A 80 -2.73 11.09 -3.66
N GLY A 81 -2.63 10.42 -2.52
CA GLY A 81 -3.78 10.11 -1.65
C GLY A 81 -4.43 11.34 -1.00
N ALA A 82 -3.65 12.38 -0.67
CA ALA A 82 -4.17 13.65 -0.17
C ALA A 82 -4.86 14.47 -1.27
N TRP A 83 -4.34 14.41 -2.51
CA TRP A 83 -4.99 15.01 -3.68
C TRP A 83 -6.28 14.28 -4.05
N ASP A 84 -6.34 12.95 -3.88
CA ASP A 84 -7.57 12.16 -4.05
C ASP A 84 -8.61 12.48 -2.96
N LEU A 85 -8.22 12.62 -1.69
CA LEU A 85 -9.13 13.01 -0.61
C LEU A 85 -9.67 14.43 -0.82
N ALA A 86 -8.79 15.39 -1.13
CA ALA A 86 -9.18 16.77 -1.41
C ALA A 86 -10.04 16.88 -2.67
N GLY A 87 -9.70 16.14 -3.74
CA GLY A 87 -10.50 16.04 -4.96
C GLY A 87 -11.88 15.45 -4.70
N THR A 88 -11.95 14.37 -3.92
CA THR A 88 -13.21 13.68 -3.59
C THR A 88 -14.10 14.54 -2.69
N LEU A 89 -13.54 15.23 -1.69
CA LEU A 89 -14.28 16.13 -0.80
C LEU A 89 -14.79 17.38 -1.54
N ASN A 90 -13.97 17.97 -2.40
CA ASN A 90 -14.35 19.16 -3.17
C ASN A 90 -15.39 18.82 -4.26
N TRP A 91 -15.34 17.61 -4.80
CA TRP A 91 -16.31 17.07 -5.78
C TRP A 91 -17.66 16.69 -5.14
N ALA A 92 -17.65 16.02 -3.98
CA ALA A 92 -18.86 15.71 -3.21
C ALA A 92 -19.60 16.98 -2.74
N SER A 93 -18.90 18.11 -2.64
CA SER A 93 -19.45 19.40 -2.26
C SER A 93 -20.12 20.17 -3.41
N GLN A 94 -19.81 19.89 -4.68
CA GLN A 94 -20.21 20.76 -5.81
C GLN A 94 -21.25 20.15 -6.76
N GLU A 95 -21.32 18.82 -6.89
CA GLU A 95 -22.28 18.18 -7.81
C GLU A 95 -23.01 17.02 -7.11
N GLY A 96 -24.33 17.14 -6.94
CA GLY A 96 -25.16 16.12 -6.30
C GLY A 96 -25.05 14.73 -6.96
N PRO A 97 -25.48 13.65 -6.26
CA PRO A 97 -25.09 12.29 -6.61
C PRO A 97 -25.69 11.79 -7.93
N GLN A 98 -24.88 11.81 -8.98
CA GLN A 98 -25.18 11.18 -10.26
C GLN A 98 -24.86 9.66 -10.23
N ALA A 99 -25.49 8.86 -11.08
CA ALA A 99 -25.31 7.39 -11.11
C ALA A 99 -23.84 6.93 -11.27
N GLY A 100 -22.98 7.74 -11.92
CA GLY A 100 -21.54 7.47 -12.01
C GLY A 100 -20.80 7.55 -10.67
N GLN A 101 -21.36 8.28 -9.69
CA GLN A 101 -20.75 8.46 -8.37
C GLN A 101 -20.87 7.20 -7.49
N PHE A 102 -21.97 6.47 -7.61
CA PHE A 102 -22.17 5.20 -6.90
C PHE A 102 -21.23 4.11 -7.40
N ILE A 103 -20.91 4.10 -8.70
CA ILE A 103 -19.97 3.13 -9.30
C ILE A 103 -18.54 3.42 -8.83
N SER A 104 -18.15 4.70 -8.77
CA SER A 104 -16.84 5.11 -8.28
C SER A 104 -16.65 4.81 -6.78
N LEU A 105 -17.66 5.09 -5.95
CA LEU A 105 -17.63 4.75 -4.53
C LEU A 105 -17.61 3.23 -4.32
N SER A 106 -18.43 2.45 -5.01
CA SER A 106 -18.40 0.99 -4.84
C SER A 106 -17.08 0.35 -5.29
N MET A 107 -16.47 0.82 -6.39
CA MET A 107 -15.11 0.41 -6.76
C MET A 107 -14.08 0.79 -5.69
N PHE A 108 -14.23 1.93 -5.04
CA PHE A 108 -13.32 2.37 -3.97
C PHE A 108 -13.38 1.46 -2.74
N TRP A 109 -14.55 0.99 -2.31
CA TRP A 109 -14.64 0.09 -1.15
C TRP A 109 -14.15 -1.31 -1.47
N VAL A 110 -14.44 -1.79 -2.69
CA VAL A 110 -14.01 -3.12 -3.15
C VAL A 110 -12.51 -3.17 -3.42
N TRP A 111 -11.91 -2.08 -3.90
CA TRP A 111 -10.49 -2.06 -4.29
C TRP A 111 -9.59 -1.31 -3.31
N GLY A 112 -10.03 -0.17 -2.80
CA GLY A 112 -9.26 0.69 -1.90
C GLY A 112 -8.96 0.05 -0.55
N ILE A 113 -9.94 -0.62 0.07
CA ILE A 113 -9.71 -1.30 1.36
C ILE A 113 -8.68 -2.42 1.22
N PRO A 114 -8.81 -3.40 0.29
CA PRO A 114 -7.79 -4.42 0.08
C PRO A 114 -6.44 -3.84 -0.33
N SER A 115 -6.42 -2.78 -1.15
CA SER A 115 -5.17 -2.12 -1.57
C SER A 115 -4.42 -1.53 -0.37
N ALA A 116 -5.09 -0.79 0.51
CA ALA A 116 -4.47 -0.23 1.70
C ALA A 116 -3.95 -1.30 2.68
N ILE A 117 -4.68 -2.42 2.82
CA ILE A 117 -4.22 -3.56 3.62
C ILE A 117 -2.96 -4.18 3.00
N ALA A 118 -2.96 -4.41 1.68
CA ALA A 118 -1.83 -5.00 0.98
C ALA A 118 -0.59 -4.10 1.07
N GLU A 119 -0.76 -2.79 0.94
CA GLU A 119 0.31 -1.82 1.04
C GLU A 119 0.88 -1.76 2.47
N ALA A 120 0.03 -1.76 3.51
CA ALA A 120 0.45 -1.85 4.89
C ALA A 120 1.26 -3.12 5.19
N ASN A 121 0.84 -4.26 4.65
CA ASN A 121 1.56 -5.53 4.78
C ASN A 121 2.93 -5.47 4.10
N ALA A 122 3.03 -4.88 2.90
CA ALA A 122 4.30 -4.69 2.21
C ALA A 122 5.24 -3.77 2.99
N MET A 123 4.72 -2.70 3.61
CA MET A 123 5.50 -1.81 4.48
C MET A 123 6.05 -2.55 5.70
N ASN A 124 5.19 -3.32 6.39
CA ASN A 124 5.61 -4.11 7.56
C ASN A 124 6.67 -5.16 7.20
N ALA A 125 6.54 -5.81 6.04
CA ALA A 125 7.53 -6.75 5.55
C ALA A 125 8.88 -6.05 5.29
N ARG A 126 8.88 -4.90 4.61
CA ARG A 126 10.10 -4.10 4.36
C ARG A 126 10.76 -3.61 5.64
N ALA A 127 9.97 -3.13 6.61
CA ALA A 127 10.49 -2.70 7.90
C ALA A 127 11.14 -3.87 8.65
N THR A 128 10.50 -5.05 8.61
CA THR A 128 11.05 -6.27 9.21
C THR A 128 12.36 -6.69 8.53
N ILE A 129 12.40 -6.69 7.21
CA ILE A 129 13.63 -6.96 6.44
C ILE A 129 14.74 -5.99 6.83
N LYS A 130 14.45 -4.68 6.83
CA LYS A 130 15.42 -3.64 7.18
C LYS A 130 15.97 -3.86 8.60
N PHE A 131 15.11 -4.20 9.56
CA PHE A 131 15.51 -4.47 10.94
C PHE A 131 16.51 -5.64 11.06
N TYR A 132 16.27 -6.75 10.34
CA TYR A 132 17.11 -7.94 10.43
C TYR A 132 18.33 -7.95 9.50
N PHE A 133 18.24 -7.38 8.29
CA PHE A 133 19.35 -7.43 7.33
C PHE A 133 20.27 -6.21 7.41
N ALA A 134 19.74 -5.04 7.77
CA ALA A 134 20.48 -3.78 7.81
C ALA A 134 20.49 -3.11 9.19
N GLY A 135 19.74 -3.64 10.16
CA GLY A 135 19.49 -3.01 11.45
C GLY A 135 20.01 -3.81 12.65
N PRO A 136 19.53 -3.46 13.86
CA PRO A 136 20.00 -4.08 15.11
C PRO A 136 19.59 -5.55 15.27
N GLY A 137 18.66 -6.05 14.45
CA GLY A 137 18.27 -7.47 14.44
C GLY A 137 19.27 -8.40 13.74
N LYS A 138 20.32 -7.86 13.13
CA LYS A 138 21.26 -8.65 12.31
C LYS A 138 21.98 -9.75 13.08
N GLU A 139 22.39 -9.48 14.31
CA GLU A 139 23.04 -10.49 15.15
C GLU A 139 22.08 -11.63 15.50
N GLU A 140 20.81 -11.33 15.74
CA GLU A 140 19.78 -12.32 16.02
C GLU A 140 19.50 -13.20 14.79
N LEU A 141 19.43 -12.59 13.61
CA LEU A 141 19.28 -13.31 12.33
C LEU A 141 20.43 -14.30 12.13
N GLU A 142 21.67 -13.84 12.29
CA GLU A 142 22.86 -14.69 12.17
C GLU A 142 22.92 -15.79 13.22
N ARG A 143 22.52 -15.49 14.47
CA ARG A 143 22.42 -16.49 15.53
C ARG A 143 21.44 -17.61 15.16
N ARG A 144 20.26 -17.24 14.65
CA ARG A 144 19.25 -18.21 14.20
C ARG A 144 19.71 -19.03 13.01
N ARG A 145 20.33 -18.39 12.01
CA ARG A 145 20.94 -19.08 10.85
C ARG A 145 21.96 -20.13 11.28
N ARG A 146 22.86 -19.79 12.20
CA ARG A 146 23.88 -20.73 12.73
C ARG A 146 23.27 -21.87 13.54
N SER A 147 22.16 -21.62 14.21
CA SER A 147 21.46 -22.64 15.01
C SER A 147 20.56 -23.57 14.19
N LYS A 148 20.24 -23.21 12.94
CA LYS A 148 19.38 -24.04 12.07
C LYS A 148 20.15 -25.31 11.69
N PRO A 149 19.70 -26.51 12.11
CA PRO A 149 20.35 -27.74 11.70
C PRO A 149 20.26 -27.88 10.17
N PRO A 150 21.24 -28.56 9.54
CA PRO A 150 21.20 -28.77 8.09
C PRO A 150 19.92 -29.50 7.71
N PRO A 151 19.32 -29.18 6.55
CA PRO A 151 18.16 -29.90 6.06
C PRO A 151 18.52 -31.40 5.96
N ARG A 152 17.71 -32.23 6.61
CA ARG A 152 17.83 -33.70 6.56
C ARG A 152 17.32 -34.23 5.24
#